data_AF-A0A328VAU8-F1
#
_entry.id   AF-A0A328VAU8-F1
#
_cell.length_a   1.000
_cell.length_b   1.000
_cell.length_c   1.000
_cell.angle_alpha   90.00
_cell.angle_beta   90.00
_cell.angle_gamma   90.00
#
_symmetry.space_group_name_H-M   'P 1'
#
loop_
_entity.id
_entity.type
_entity.pdbx_description
1 polymer ?
#
loop_
_entity_poly.entity_id
_entity_poly.type
_entity_poly.pdbx_seq_one_letter_code
_entity_poly.pdbx_strand_id
1 'polypeptide(L)'
;MSIFLFILLSLLVYIAALVTLVRATARLRYYRFDEAGFLGMAALDIVAAILLFSAVATPLVLLTGSTVENVEGRVLAFLLLLGIILVTGATAWRSLSWSPSSQTLSRLLGGIYCLLLALAALVCMVLIFLPGR
;
A
#
# COMPACT_ATOMS: atom_id res chain seq x y z
N MET A 1 -17.18 8.83 20.46
CA MET A 1 -16.35 7.62 20.29
C MET A 1 -14.89 8.03 20.45
N SER A 2 -14.05 7.29 21.17
CA SER A 2 -12.67 7.73 21.42
C SER A 2 -11.83 7.66 20.14
N ILE A 3 -11.13 8.75 19.81
CA ILE A 3 -10.23 8.88 18.64
C ILE A 3 -9.24 7.72 18.59
N PHE A 4 -8.76 7.28 19.76
CA PHE A 4 -7.89 6.13 19.94
C PHE A 4 -8.43 4.83 19.30
N LEU A 5 -9.72 4.54 19.40
CA LEU A 5 -10.30 3.32 18.81
C LEU A 5 -10.27 3.36 17.27
N PHE A 6 -10.44 4.54 16.67
CA PHE A 6 -10.34 4.69 15.22
C PHE A 6 -8.90 4.53 14.73
N ILE A 7 -7.91 5.04 15.48
CA ILE A 7 -6.49 4.84 15.17
C ILE A 7 -6.11 3.36 15.30
N LEU A 8 -6.59 2.67 16.34
CA LEU A 8 -6.36 1.24 16.51
C LEU A 8 -6.98 0.43 15.36
N LEU A 9 -8.22 0.76 14.97
CA LEU A 9 -8.90 0.11 13.86
C LEU A 9 -8.16 0.37 12.53
N SER A 10 -7.71 1.60 12.28
CA SER A 10 -6.95 1.93 11.06
C SER A 10 -5.63 1.15 11.01
N LEU A 11 -4.96 0.96 12.15
CA LEU A 11 -3.75 0.14 12.23
C LEU A 11 -4.03 -1.34 11.90
N LEU A 12 -5.13 -1.91 12.42
CA LEU A 12 -5.53 -3.29 12.09
C LEU A 12 -5.84 -3.44 10.59
N VAL A 13 -6.57 -2.47 10.02
CA VAL A 13 -6.87 -2.44 8.58
C VAL A 13 -5.58 -2.32 7.77
N TYR A 14 -4.64 -1.47 8.19
CA TYR A 14 -3.33 -1.32 7.55
C TYR A 14 -2.56 -2.65 7.53
N ILE A 15 -2.45 -3.34 8.67
CA ILE A 15 -1.73 -4.62 8.76
C ILE A 15 -2.41 -5.68 7.89
N ALA A 16 -3.74 -5.79 7.96
CA ALA A 16 -4.50 -6.75 7.15
C ALA A 16 -4.29 -6.48 5.66
N ALA A 17 -4.42 -5.23 5.24
CA ALA A 17 -4.23 -4.79 3.86
C ALA A 17 -2.79 -5.06 3.36
N LEU A 18 -1.78 -4.80 4.19
CA LEU A 18 -0.38 -5.09 3.89
C LEU A 18 -0.14 -6.60 3.69
N VAL A 19 -0.69 -7.44 4.58
CA VAL A 19 -0.58 -8.90 4.46
C VAL A 19 -1.30 -9.41 3.20
N THR A 20 -2.48 -8.87 2.90
CA THR A 20 -3.21 -9.23 1.68
C THR A 20 -2.46 -8.83 0.44
N LEU A 21 -1.86 -7.64 0.39
CA LEU A 21 -1.06 -7.16 -0.74
C LEU A 21 0.12 -8.10 -0.98
N VAL A 22 0.94 -8.38 0.04
CA VAL A 22 2.09 -9.28 -0.10
C VAL A 22 1.67 -10.67 -0.57
N ARG A 23 0.57 -11.21 -0.05
CA ARG A 23 0.08 -12.55 -0.44
C ARG A 23 -0.54 -12.55 -1.83
N ALA A 24 -1.32 -11.53 -2.19
CA ALA A 24 -1.94 -11.40 -3.50
C ALA A 24 -0.87 -11.22 -4.58
N THR A 25 0.06 -10.27 -4.39
CA THR A 25 1.19 -10.05 -5.31
C THR A 25 2.08 -11.30 -5.44
N ALA A 26 2.31 -12.04 -4.34
CA ALA A 26 3.05 -13.29 -4.43
C ALA A 26 2.34 -14.36 -5.28
N ARG A 27 1.00 -14.44 -5.18
CA ARG A 27 0.16 -15.38 -5.94
C ARG A 27 0.01 -14.98 -7.41
N LEU A 28 0.00 -13.69 -7.73
CA LEU A 28 -0.04 -13.18 -9.12
C LEU A 28 1.12 -13.71 -9.98
N ARG A 29 2.23 -14.12 -9.36
CA ARG A 29 3.38 -14.71 -10.07
C ARG A 29 3.13 -16.14 -10.57
N TYR A 30 2.18 -16.85 -9.98
CA TYR A 30 1.90 -18.26 -10.31
C TYR A 30 0.77 -18.43 -11.32
N TYR A 31 -0.09 -17.42 -11.48
CA TYR A 31 -1.21 -17.46 -12.42
C TYR A 31 -0.81 -16.93 -13.81
N ARG A 32 -1.42 -17.49 -14.85
CA ARG A 32 -1.35 -16.94 -16.21
C ARG A 32 -2.33 -15.77 -16.32
N PHE A 33 -2.00 -14.80 -17.18
CA PHE A 33 -2.80 -13.59 -17.36
C PHE A 33 -4.26 -13.89 -17.77
N ASP A 34 -4.48 -14.93 -18.58
CA ASP A 34 -5.81 -15.31 -19.09
C ASP A 34 -6.68 -16.09 -18.10
N GLU A 35 -6.16 -16.42 -16.90
CA GLU A 35 -6.91 -17.18 -15.92
C GLU A 35 -7.80 -16.25 -15.07
N ALA A 36 -9.06 -16.64 -14.85
CA ALA A 36 -9.97 -15.91 -13.95
C ALA A 36 -9.39 -15.73 -12.53
N GLY A 37 -8.52 -16.66 -12.11
CA GLY A 37 -7.77 -16.57 -10.85
C GLY A 37 -6.78 -15.40 -10.79
N PHE A 38 -6.19 -15.01 -11.92
CA PHE A 38 -5.33 -13.82 -12.02
C PHE A 38 -6.15 -12.55 -11.79
N LEU A 39 -7.29 -12.42 -12.50
CA LEU A 39 -8.17 -11.26 -12.37
C LEU A 39 -8.68 -11.09 -10.92
N GLY A 40 -9.10 -12.18 -10.28
CA GLY A 40 -9.57 -12.15 -8.89
C GLY A 40 -8.48 -11.72 -7.91
N MET A 41 -7.25 -12.22 -8.08
CA MET A 41 -6.12 -11.82 -7.23
C MET A 41 -5.70 -10.37 -7.49
N ALA A 42 -5.75 -9.90 -8.74
CA ALA A 42 -5.42 -8.52 -9.09
C ALA A 42 -6.45 -7.54 -8.49
N ALA A 43 -7.74 -7.89 -8.57
CA ALA A 43 -8.79 -7.10 -7.92
C ALA A 43 -8.59 -7.03 -6.39
N LEU A 44 -8.23 -8.16 -5.77
CA LEU A 44 -7.93 -8.20 -4.34
C LEU A 44 -6.71 -7.34 -3.97
N ASP A 45 -5.68 -7.31 -4.83
CA ASP A 45 -4.50 -6.47 -4.65
C ASP A 45 -4.86 -4.97 -4.72
N ILE A 46 -5.72 -4.59 -5.67
CA ILE A 46 -6.22 -3.21 -5.81
C ILE A 46 -7.04 -2.80 -4.58
N VAL A 47 -7.93 -3.66 -4.10
CA VAL A 47 -8.71 -3.39 -2.89
C VAL A 47 -7.80 -3.25 -1.66
N ALA A 48 -6.79 -4.12 -1.54
CA ALA A 48 -5.80 -4.03 -0.47
C ALA A 48 -5.04 -2.69 -0.52
N ALA A 49 -4.62 -2.23 -1.70
CA ALA A 49 -3.97 -0.93 -1.85
C ALA A 49 -4.88 0.23 -1.42
N ILE A 50 -6.15 0.24 -1.84
CA ILE A 50 -7.12 1.27 -1.44
C ILE A 50 -7.26 1.30 0.08
N LEU A 51 -7.39 0.13 0.72
CA LEU A 51 -7.49 0.03 2.17
C LEU A 51 -6.22 0.53 2.86
N LEU A 52 -5.03 0.21 2.34
CA LEU A 52 -3.74 0.72 2.81
C LEU A 52 -3.70 2.25 2.84
N PHE A 53 -4.01 2.91 1.72
CA PHE A 53 -4.01 4.37 1.66
C PHE A 53 -5.09 4.99 2.55
N SER A 54 -6.27 4.38 2.64
CA SER A 54 -7.34 4.84 3.53
C SER A 54 -6.94 4.76 5.01
N ALA A 55 -6.21 3.69 5.39
CA ALA A 55 -5.71 3.50 6.74
C ALA A 55 -4.61 4.48 7.12
N VAL A 56 -3.85 5.00 6.14
CA VAL A 56 -2.90 6.12 6.35
C VAL A 56 -3.65 7.46 6.49
N ALA A 57 -4.67 7.70 5.66
CA ALA A 57 -5.43 8.94 5.67
C ALA A 57 -6.23 9.13 6.98
N THR A 58 -6.75 8.05 7.55
CA THR A 58 -7.58 8.08 8.77
C THR A 58 -6.89 8.76 9.97
N PRO A 59 -5.70 8.32 10.44
CA PRO A 59 -5.01 8.98 11.54
C PRO A 59 -4.55 10.39 11.17
N LEU A 60 -4.17 10.62 9.91
CA LEU A 60 -3.76 11.95 9.44
C LEU A 60 -4.91 12.95 9.61
N VAL A 61 -6.12 12.62 9.15
CA VAL A 61 -7.32 13.49 9.26
C VAL A 61 -7.77 13.66 10.71
N LEU A 62 -7.74 12.60 11.51
CA LEU A 62 -8.20 12.66 12.90
C LEU A 62 -7.26 13.48 13.80
N LEU A 63 -5.95 13.43 13.56
CA LEU A 63 -4.94 14.12 14.38
C LEU A 63 -4.59 15.53 13.87
N THR A 64 -4.94 15.88 12.62
CA THR A 64 -4.73 17.25 12.10
C THR A 64 -5.80 18.26 12.52
N GLY A 65 -6.89 17.81 13.13
CA GLY A 65 -7.94 18.69 13.68
C GLY A 65 -7.53 19.46 14.94
N SER A 66 -6.37 19.14 15.55
CA SER A 66 -5.86 19.70 16.79
C SER A 66 -4.52 20.39 16.53
N THR A 67 -4.40 21.67 16.91
CA THR A 67 -3.20 22.50 16.63
C THR A 67 -1.92 21.96 17.27
N VAL A 68 -2.02 21.12 18.29
CA VAL A 68 -0.90 20.50 19.02
C VAL A 68 -0.56 19.09 18.50
N GLU A 69 -1.52 18.36 17.93
CA GLU A 69 -1.36 16.94 17.51
C GLU A 69 -0.96 16.77 16.04
N ASN A 70 -0.82 17.87 15.30
CA ASN A 70 -0.41 17.89 13.89
C ASN A 70 0.91 17.15 13.62
N VAL A 71 1.88 17.24 14.54
CA VAL A 71 3.19 16.61 14.36
C VAL A 71 3.08 15.09 14.48
N GLU A 72 2.30 14.59 15.44
CA GLU A 72 2.12 13.16 15.70
C GLU A 72 1.42 12.47 14.52
N GLY A 73 0.36 13.10 13.98
CA GLY A 73 -0.35 12.58 12.81
C GLY A 73 0.52 12.48 11.56
N ARG A 74 1.38 13.49 11.31
CA ARG A 74 2.31 13.49 10.18
C ARG A 74 3.41 12.44 10.34
N VAL A 75 3.96 12.29 11.55
CA VAL A 75 4.98 11.27 11.84
C VAL A 75 4.42 9.86 11.69
N LEU A 76 3.22 9.60 12.21
CA LEU A 76 2.56 8.30 12.08
C LEU A 76 2.25 7.98 10.60
N ALA A 77 1.69 8.94 9.86
CA ALA A 77 1.41 8.77 8.43
C ALA A 77 2.69 8.53 7.62
N PHE A 78 3.78 9.25 7.95
CA PHE A 78 5.09 9.03 7.35
C PHE A 78 5.60 7.60 7.59
N LEU A 79 5.51 7.10 8.82
CA LEU A 79 5.96 5.76 9.19
C LEU A 79 5.17 4.67 8.48
N LEU A 80 3.85 4.85 8.35
CA LEU A 80 3.00 3.94 7.59
C LEU A 80 3.36 3.97 6.10
N LEU A 81 3.48 5.14 5.47
CA LEU A 81 3.90 5.25 4.07
C LEU A 81 5.27 4.64 3.80
N LEU A 82 6.20 4.76 4.75
CA LEU A 82 7.52 4.14 4.67
C LEU A 82 7.41 2.61 4.62
N GLY A 83 6.51 2.05 5.44
CA GLY A 83 6.16 0.64 5.40
C GLY A 83 5.62 0.20 4.04
N ILE A 84 4.73 1.01 3.43
CA ILE A 84 4.23 0.74 2.07
C ILE A 84 5.38 0.69 1.08
N ILE A 85 6.22 1.73 1.04
CA ILE A 85 7.36 1.84 0.10
C ILE A 85 8.30 0.63 0.21
N LEU A 86 8.67 0.24 1.43
CA LEU A 86 9.55 -0.90 1.66
C LEU A 86 8.93 -2.21 1.15
N VAL A 87 7.66 -2.44 1.47
CA VAL A 87 6.96 -3.68 1.11
C VAL A 87 6.73 -3.75 -0.41
N THR A 88 6.23 -2.67 -1.02
CA THR A 88 5.97 -2.62 -2.46
C THR A 88 7.26 -2.62 -3.27
N GLY A 89 8.33 -2.00 -2.77
CA GLY A 89 9.66 -2.07 -3.37
C GLY A 89 10.24 -3.49 -3.33
N ALA A 90 10.12 -4.18 -2.18
CA ALA A 90 10.57 -5.56 -2.04
C ALA A 90 9.77 -6.53 -2.91
N THR A 91 8.45 -6.35 -3.04
CA THR A 91 7.62 -7.18 -3.92
C THR A 91 7.89 -6.89 -5.40
N ALA A 92 8.07 -5.61 -5.78
CA ALA A 92 8.46 -5.23 -7.14
C ALA A 92 9.80 -5.87 -7.54
N TRP A 93 10.82 -5.77 -6.68
CA TRP A 93 12.14 -6.39 -6.93
C TRP A 93 12.04 -7.90 -7.13
N ARG A 94 11.26 -8.59 -6.28
CA ARG A 94 11.02 -10.04 -6.41
C ARG A 94 10.18 -10.43 -7.64
N SER A 95 9.39 -9.51 -8.17
CA SER A 95 8.60 -9.75 -9.38
C SER A 95 9.45 -9.52 -10.64
N LEU A 96 10.33 -8.51 -10.60
CA LEU A 96 11.20 -8.08 -11.70
C LEU A 96 12.53 -8.86 -11.78
N SER A 97 12.92 -9.60 -10.74
CA SER A 97 14.12 -10.45 -10.80
C SER A 97 13.95 -11.49 -11.91
N TRP A 98 14.72 -11.32 -12.98
CA TRP A 98 14.59 -12.00 -14.27
C TRP A 98 14.54 -13.53 -14.17
N SER A 99 13.48 -14.11 -14.74
CA SER A 99 13.44 -15.52 -15.14
C SER A 99 12.52 -15.63 -16.37
N PRO A 100 13.03 -16.04 -17.55
CA PRO A 100 12.22 -16.18 -18.75
C PRO A 100 11.24 -17.35 -18.57
N SER A 101 9.95 -17.03 -18.49
CA SER A 101 8.84 -17.97 -18.30
C SER A 101 7.61 -17.42 -19.04
N SER A 102 6.64 -18.27 -19.41
CA SER A 102 5.37 -17.84 -20.00
C SER A 102 4.52 -16.93 -19.08
N GLN A 103 4.95 -16.75 -17.82
CA GLN A 103 4.35 -15.86 -16.81
C GLN A 103 5.05 -14.49 -16.75
N THR A 104 5.92 -14.15 -17.70
CA THR A 104 6.63 -12.86 -17.73
C THR A 104 5.69 -11.67 -17.76
N LEU A 105 4.57 -11.74 -18.49
CA LEU A 105 3.63 -10.62 -18.63
C LEU A 105 2.88 -10.33 -17.31
N SER A 106 2.39 -11.35 -16.61
CA SER A 106 1.73 -11.19 -15.31
C SER A 106 2.70 -10.66 -14.24
N ARG A 107 3.95 -11.12 -14.24
CA ARG A 107 5.01 -10.64 -13.34
C ARG A 107 5.43 -9.20 -13.63
N LEU A 108 5.47 -8.82 -14.90
CA LEU A 108 5.78 -7.46 -15.33
C LEU A 108 4.67 -6.50 -14.90
N LEU A 109 3.39 -6.84 -15.15
CA LEU A 109 2.25 -6.03 -14.73
C LEU A 109 2.19 -5.88 -13.20
N GLY A 110 2.35 -6.98 -12.45
CA GLY A 110 2.39 -6.93 -10.99
C GLY A 110 3.56 -6.12 -10.44
N GLY A 111 4.73 -6.21 -11.08
CA GLY A 111 5.92 -5.42 -10.74
C GLY A 111 5.74 -3.93 -11.01
N ILE A 112 5.24 -3.57 -12.19
CA ILE A 112 4.93 -2.17 -12.56
C ILE A 112 3.87 -1.59 -11.63
N TYR A 113 2.83 -2.36 -11.31
CA TYR A 113 1.81 -1.94 -10.36
C TYR A 113 2.40 -1.64 -8.97
N CYS A 114 3.25 -2.52 -8.44
CA CYS A 114 3.93 -2.28 -7.17
C CYS A 114 4.87 -1.06 -7.21
N LEU A 115 5.55 -0.81 -8.35
CA LEU A 115 6.36 0.40 -8.53
C LEU A 115 5.50 1.66 -8.55
N LEU A 116 4.36 1.64 -9.24
CA LEU A 116 3.41 2.75 -9.23
C LEU A 116 2.87 3.01 -7.82
N LEU A 117 2.61 1.96 -7.05
CA LEU A 117 2.19 2.08 -5.66
C LEU A 117 3.27 2.71 -4.78
N ALA A 118 4.53 2.29 -4.94
CA ALA A 118 5.66 2.86 -4.24
C ALA A 118 5.84 4.34 -4.58
N LEU A 119 5.70 4.70 -5.87
CA LEU A 119 5.76 6.08 -6.34
C LEU A 119 4.63 6.92 -5.76
N ALA A 120 3.40 6.40 -5.75
CA ALA A 120 2.25 7.08 -5.14
C ALA A 120 2.46 7.32 -3.65
N ALA A 121 2.99 6.33 -2.91
CA ALA A 121 3.33 6.47 -1.50
C ALA A 121 4.42 7.53 -1.27
N LEU A 122 5.42 7.60 -2.16
CA LEU A 122 6.49 8.62 -2.11
C LEU A 122 5.92 10.03 -2.36
N VAL A 123 5.03 10.19 -3.34
CA VAL A 123 4.33 11.46 -3.59
C VAL A 123 3.50 11.86 -2.37
N CYS A 124 2.75 10.93 -1.77
CA CYS A 124 2.00 11.18 -0.54
C CYS A 124 2.90 11.60 0.62
N MET A 125 4.09 11.00 0.76
CA MET A 125 5.08 11.40 1.76
C MET A 125 5.48 12.86 1.62
N VAL A 126 5.78 13.31 0.40
CA VAL A 126 6.17 14.70 0.13
C VAL A 126 4.99 15.64 0.42
N LEU A 127 3.78 15.27 -0.02
CA LEU A 127 2.57 16.08 0.16
C LEU A 127 2.19 16.30 1.63
N ILE A 128 2.53 15.37 2.53
CA ILE A 128 2.28 15.52 3.98
C ILE A 128 3.07 16.68 4.59
N PHE A 129 4.19 17.08 3.98
CA PHE A 129 5.04 18.17 4.47
C PHE A 129 4.83 19.50 3.75
N LEU A 130 4.10 19.53 2.62
CA LEU A 130 3.86 20.79 1.90
C LEU A 130 2.90 21.67 2.70
N PRO A 131 3.31 22.90 3.08
CA PRO A 131 2.41 23.87 3.69
C PRO A 131 1.43 24.37 2.62
N GLY A 132 0.15 24.03 2.77
CA GLY A 132 -0.89 24.35 1.79
C GLY A 132 -2.17 23.53 1.95
N ARG A 133 -2.17 22.55 2.86
CA ARG A 133 -3.36 21.90 3.42
C ARG A 133 -3.22 21.83 4.93
#